data_AF-A0A4V6A735-F1
#
_entry.id   AF-A0A4V6A735-F1
#
_cell.length_a   1.000
_cell.length_b   1.000
_cell.length_c   1.000
_cell.angle_alpha   90.00
_cell.angle_beta   90.00
_cell.angle_gamma   90.00
#
_symmetry.space_group_name_H-M   'P 1'
#
loop_
_entity.id
_entity.type
_entity.pdbx_description
1 polymer ?
#
loop_
_entity_poly.entity_id
_entity_poly.type
_entity_poly.pdbx_seq_one_letter_code
_entity_poly.pdbx_strand_id
1 'polypeptide(L)'
;MSSRFGQKTVDLRSHVQFYCRRLTRLLPMYYLVFPALLYFGTLHLTDDDYEQLLDETKWSAALSYNIRGLFQMKDYFSRVHSTSYLTHTWSLCCEIQYYLVAPVFFFFERRKNVFGYFVLLVALGGSLFTHVYLSGSWSYEMLTARVWQFQCGYVAFRLRDFGK
;
A
#
# COMPACT_ATOMS: atom_id res chain seq x y z
N MET A 1 -16.39 -36.35 -0.60
CA MET A 1 -16.79 -34.95 -0.90
C MET A 1 -15.54 -34.15 -1.27
N SER A 2 -14.78 -34.59 -2.28
CA SER A 2 -14.87 -34.14 -3.69
C SER A 2 -14.72 -32.62 -3.89
N SER A 3 -13.45 -32.24 -3.99
CA SER A 3 -12.85 -31.10 -4.70
C SER A 3 -13.81 -30.13 -5.43
N ARG A 4 -14.13 -28.99 -4.79
CA ARG A 4 -14.66 -27.78 -5.46
C ARG A 4 -13.64 -26.66 -5.63
N PHE A 5 -12.35 -26.92 -5.41
CA PHE A 5 -11.29 -26.03 -5.89
C PHE A 5 -10.83 -26.55 -7.23
N GLY A 6 -11.61 -26.22 -8.27
CA GLY A 6 -11.22 -26.46 -9.64
C GLY A 6 -9.78 -25.99 -9.84
N GLN A 7 -8.98 -26.84 -10.49
CA GLN A 7 -7.65 -26.51 -10.97
C GLN A 7 -7.78 -25.29 -11.89
N LYS A 8 -7.73 -24.08 -11.31
CA LYS A 8 -7.53 -22.87 -12.08
C LYS A 8 -6.08 -22.94 -12.54
N THR A 9 -5.91 -23.28 -13.81
CA THR A 9 -4.65 -23.05 -14.51
C THR A 9 -4.22 -21.62 -14.21
N VAL A 10 -3.02 -21.48 -13.63
CA VAL A 10 -2.44 -20.19 -13.26
C VAL A 10 -2.00 -19.51 -14.57
N ASP A 11 -2.98 -18.95 -15.27
CA ASP A 11 -2.81 -18.27 -16.56
C ASP A 11 -2.58 -16.77 -16.33
N LEU A 12 -1.80 -16.13 -17.21
CA LEU A 12 -1.50 -14.70 -17.17
C LEU A 12 -2.80 -13.87 -17.13
N ARG A 13 -3.82 -14.29 -17.88
CA ARG A 13 -5.15 -13.67 -17.88
C ARG A 13 -5.80 -13.68 -16.50
N SER A 14 -5.63 -14.76 -15.74
CA SER A 14 -6.20 -14.87 -14.39
C SER A 14 -5.56 -13.89 -13.41
N HIS A 15 -4.24 -13.66 -13.53
CA HIS A 15 -3.51 -12.66 -12.76
C HIS A 15 -3.94 -11.25 -13.13
N VAL A 16 -3.99 -10.92 -14.42
CA VAL A 16 -4.44 -9.60 -14.89
C VAL A 16 -5.87 -9.33 -14.42
N GLN A 17 -6.77 -10.30 -14.53
CA GLN A 17 -8.15 -10.15 -14.06
C GLN A 17 -8.25 -9.96 -12.54
N PHE A 18 -7.32 -10.52 -11.75
CA PHE A 18 -7.23 -10.26 -10.32
C PHE A 18 -6.87 -8.80 -10.04
N TYR A 19 -5.82 -8.28 -10.68
CA TYR A 19 -5.40 -6.88 -10.52
C TYR A 19 -6.47 -5.90 -11.02
N CYS A 20 -7.07 -6.14 -12.19
CA CYS A 20 -8.14 -5.29 -12.73
C CYS A 20 -9.35 -5.19 -11.79
N ARG A 21 -9.79 -6.31 -11.19
CA ARG A 21 -10.91 -6.31 -10.23
C ARG A 21 -10.60 -5.50 -8.97
N ARG A 22 -9.36 -5.52 -8.49
CA ARG A 22 -8.96 -4.71 -7.33
C ARG A 22 -8.88 -3.22 -7.67
N LEU A 23 -8.26 -2.88 -8.80
CA LEU A 23 -8.12 -1.48 -9.22
C LEU A 23 -9.49 -0.84 -9.51
N THR A 24 -10.39 -1.55 -10.21
CA THR A 24 -11.76 -1.08 -10.48
C THR A 24 -12.63 -0.96 -9.24
N ARG A 25 -12.26 -1.62 -8.13
CA ARG A 25 -12.95 -1.48 -6.83
C ARG A 25 -12.39 -0.34 -5.99
N LEU A 26 -11.07 -0.14 -5.99
CA LEU A 26 -10.39 0.81 -5.10
C LEU A 26 -10.30 2.22 -5.70
N LEU A 27 -9.93 2.34 -6.98
CA LEU A 27 -9.64 3.64 -7.60
C LEU A 27 -10.86 4.55 -7.76
N PRO A 28 -12.08 4.07 -8.12
CA PRO A 28 -13.20 4.98 -8.36
C PRO A 28 -13.57 5.77 -7.11
N MET A 29 -13.71 5.08 -5.97
CA MET A 29 -14.03 5.73 -4.69
C MET A 29 -12.89 6.63 -4.23
N TYR A 30 -11.64 6.23 -4.46
CA TYR A 30 -10.47 7.02 -4.10
C TYR A 30 -10.44 8.38 -4.83
N TYR A 31 -10.59 8.37 -6.15
CA TYR A 31 -10.55 9.60 -6.94
C TYR A 31 -11.80 10.48 -6.79
N LEU A 32 -12.95 9.90 -6.41
CA LEU A 32 -14.20 10.64 -6.19
C LEU A 32 -14.11 11.58 -4.98
N VAL A 33 -13.34 11.21 -3.96
CA VAL A 33 -13.19 12.00 -2.72
C VAL A 33 -12.51 13.35 -3.00
N PHE A 34 -11.60 13.44 -3.96
CA PHE A 34 -10.84 14.66 -4.24
C PHE A 34 -11.68 15.85 -4.72
N PRO A 35 -12.47 15.76 -5.81
CA PRO A 35 -13.31 16.87 -6.23
C PRO A 35 -14.35 17.25 -5.17
N ALA A 36 -14.86 16.27 -4.41
CA ALA A 36 -15.78 16.53 -3.31
C ALA A 36 -15.12 17.39 -2.22
N LEU A 37 -13.92 17.00 -1.75
CA LEU A 37 -13.20 17.77 -0.74
C LEU A 37 -12.76 19.14 -1.26
N LEU A 38 -12.28 19.23 -2.50
CA LEU A 38 -11.92 20.52 -3.10
C LEU A 38 -13.14 21.46 -3.18
N TYR A 39 -14.31 20.95 -3.60
CA TYR A 39 -15.54 21.73 -3.63
C TYR A 39 -16.01 22.17 -2.23
N PHE A 40 -15.92 21.29 -1.24
CA PHE A 40 -16.22 21.69 0.14
C PHE A 40 -15.22 22.71 0.68
N GLY A 41 -13.95 22.60 0.27
CA GLY A 41 -12.89 23.48 0.69
C GLY A 41 -13.03 24.91 0.20
N THR A 42 -13.48 25.12 -1.03
CA THR A 42 -13.73 26.49 -1.53
C THR A 42 -14.82 27.23 -0.73
N LEU A 43 -15.68 26.51 -0.01
CA LEU A 43 -16.80 27.08 0.74
C LEU A 43 -16.51 27.29 2.24
N HIS A 44 -15.63 26.47 2.83
CA HIS A 44 -15.49 26.38 4.30
C HIS A 44 -14.07 26.59 4.83
N LEU A 45 -13.05 26.53 3.98
CA LEU A 45 -11.64 26.59 4.39
C LEU A 45 -11.07 28.00 4.21
N THR A 46 -10.10 28.36 5.04
CA THR A 46 -9.30 29.57 4.83
C THR A 46 -8.40 29.39 3.60
N ASP A 47 -7.90 30.48 3.02
CA ASP A 47 -7.01 30.42 1.85
C ASP A 47 -5.79 29.52 2.12
N ASP A 48 -5.18 29.65 3.30
CA ASP A 48 -4.03 28.84 3.73
C ASP A 48 -4.38 27.34 3.82
N ASP A 49 -5.51 27.01 4.44
CA ASP A 49 -5.94 25.61 4.57
C ASP A 49 -6.35 25.01 3.21
N TYR A 50 -6.92 25.81 2.32
CA TYR A 50 -7.29 25.39 0.97
C TYR A 50 -6.04 25.12 0.11
N GLU A 51 -5.00 25.94 0.22
CA GLU A 51 -3.70 25.66 -0.41
C GLU A 51 -3.08 24.35 0.11
N GLN A 52 -3.19 24.09 1.43
CA GLN A 52 -2.74 22.82 1.99
C GLN A 52 -3.54 21.64 1.44
N LEU A 53 -4.87 21.75 1.33
CA LEU A 53 -5.73 20.72 0.74
C LEU A 53 -5.36 20.45 -0.74
N LEU A 54 -5.06 21.51 -1.51
CA LEU A 54 -4.61 21.37 -2.90
C LEU A 54 -3.28 20.62 -2.99
N ASP A 55 -2.30 20.93 -2.15
CA ASP A 55 -1.03 20.20 -2.08
C ASP A 55 -1.28 18.72 -1.74
N GLU A 56 -2.03 18.45 -0.67
CA GLU A 56 -2.37 17.07 -0.26
C GLU A 56 -3.09 16.28 -1.36
N THR A 57 -3.95 16.95 -2.12
CA THR A 57 -4.67 16.36 -3.25
C THR A 57 -3.71 16.00 -4.39
N LYS A 58 -2.72 16.85 -4.71
CA LYS A 58 -1.72 16.56 -5.75
C LYS A 58 -0.93 15.29 -5.44
N TRP A 59 -0.43 15.17 -4.20
CA TRP A 59 0.29 13.97 -3.75
C TRP A 59 -0.59 12.73 -3.71
N SER A 60 -1.85 12.86 -3.26
CA SER A 60 -2.81 11.76 -3.24
C SER A 60 -3.20 11.31 -4.64
N ALA A 61 -3.46 12.23 -5.56
CA ALA A 61 -3.82 11.93 -6.95
C ALA A 61 -2.70 11.20 -7.69
N ALA A 62 -1.44 11.55 -7.39
CA ALA A 62 -0.25 10.87 -7.90
C ALA A 62 0.05 9.52 -7.22
N LEU A 63 -0.80 9.06 -6.28
CA LEU A 63 -0.61 7.81 -5.52
C LEU A 63 0.71 7.76 -4.75
N SER A 64 1.19 8.93 -4.32
CA SER A 64 2.50 9.14 -3.68
C SER A 64 2.42 9.85 -2.34
N TYR A 65 1.21 10.00 -1.77
CA TYR A 65 1.00 10.67 -0.49
C TYR A 65 1.84 10.06 0.64
N ASN A 66 2.10 8.76 0.57
CA ASN A 66 2.91 8.03 1.55
C ASN A 66 4.41 8.42 1.57
N ILE A 67 4.88 9.20 0.59
CA ILE A 67 6.27 9.71 0.54
C ILE A 67 6.31 11.21 0.89
N ARG A 68 5.17 11.91 0.82
CA ARG A 68 5.06 13.36 1.11
C ARG A 68 5.64 13.72 2.48
N GLY A 69 5.37 12.89 3.49
CA GLY A 69 5.88 13.10 4.85
C GLY A 69 7.39 13.11 4.98
N LEU A 70 8.07 12.40 4.10
CA LEU A 70 9.54 12.35 4.05
C LEU A 70 10.11 13.68 3.56
N PHE A 71 9.46 14.30 2.58
CA PHE A 71 9.87 15.60 2.04
C PHE A 71 9.58 16.75 3.01
N GLN A 72 8.52 16.63 3.81
CA GLN A 72 8.13 17.68 4.74
C GLN A 72 8.86 17.60 6.09
N MET A 73 9.65 16.55 6.35
CA MET A 73 10.35 16.31 7.62
C MET A 73 9.43 16.42 8.86
N LYS A 74 8.12 16.22 8.68
CA LYS A 74 7.12 16.26 9.75
C LYS A 74 6.85 14.84 10.21
N ASP A 75 6.81 14.62 11.50
CA ASP A 75 6.42 13.33 12.06
C ASP A 75 4.95 13.00 11.77
N TYR A 76 4.67 11.71 11.57
CA TYR A 76 3.31 11.19 11.36
C TYR A 76 2.36 11.67 12.48
N PHE A 77 2.78 11.55 13.73
CA PHE A 77 1.96 11.98 14.87
C PHE A 77 1.78 13.50 14.95
N SER A 78 2.79 14.29 14.56
CA SER A 78 2.63 15.74 14.42
C SER A 78 1.56 16.09 13.39
N ARG A 79 1.46 15.30 12.30
CA ARG A 79 0.45 15.51 11.25
C ARG A 79 -0.95 15.07 11.60
N VAL A 80 -1.11 14.11 12.51
CA VAL A 80 -2.43 13.77 13.08
C VAL A 80 -2.94 14.90 13.99
N HIS A 81 -2.04 15.68 14.58
CA HIS A 81 -2.40 16.82 15.44
C HIS A 81 -2.55 18.14 14.67
N SER A 82 -1.90 18.28 13.51
CA SER A 82 -2.19 19.36 12.55
C SER A 82 -3.39 19.01 11.68
N THR A 83 -4.18 19.99 11.25
CA THR A 83 -5.30 19.77 10.33
C THR A 83 -4.79 19.20 9.00
N SER A 84 -4.93 17.90 8.78
CA SER A 84 -4.61 17.25 7.51
C SER A 84 -5.84 16.50 7.00
N TYR A 85 -6.29 16.87 5.81
CA TYR A 85 -7.59 16.47 5.27
C TYR A 85 -7.54 15.11 4.58
N LEU A 86 -6.39 14.79 3.97
CA LEU A 86 -6.19 13.57 3.19
C LEU A 86 -5.20 12.60 3.83
N THR A 87 -4.87 12.74 5.11
CA THR A 87 -3.87 11.84 5.74
C THR A 87 -4.21 10.36 5.55
N HIS A 88 -5.47 9.94 5.63
CA HIS A 88 -5.83 8.52 5.50
C HIS A 88 -5.48 7.88 4.13
N THR A 89 -5.21 8.67 3.09
CA THR A 89 -4.84 8.16 1.75
C THR A 89 -3.45 7.51 1.70
N TRP A 90 -2.57 7.79 2.68
CA TRP A 90 -1.22 7.20 2.72
C TRP A 90 -1.28 5.66 2.68
N SER A 91 -2.21 5.07 3.43
CA SER A 91 -2.31 3.61 3.56
C SER A 91 -2.76 2.94 2.25
N LEU A 92 -3.68 3.58 1.53
CA LEU A 92 -4.15 3.11 0.23
C LEU A 92 -3.06 3.27 -0.84
N CYS A 93 -2.29 4.36 -0.81
CA CYS A 93 -1.13 4.53 -1.69
C CYS A 93 -0.13 3.38 -1.50
N CYS A 94 0.19 3.03 -0.24
CA CYS A 94 1.03 1.88 0.08
C CYS A 94 0.45 0.56 -0.45
N GLU A 95 -0.86 0.33 -0.32
CA GLU A 95 -1.51 -0.88 -0.83
C GLU A 95 -1.39 -0.98 -2.37
N ILE A 96 -1.62 0.11 -3.09
CA ILE A 96 -1.51 0.15 -4.55
C ILE A 96 -0.07 -0.04 -5.01
N GLN A 97 0.90 0.59 -4.35
CA GLN A 97 2.32 0.40 -4.63
C GLN A 97 2.76 -1.04 -4.33
N TYR A 98 2.26 -1.64 -3.25
CA TYR A 98 2.53 -3.06 -2.95
C TYR A 98 2.01 -3.98 -4.06
N TYR A 99 0.85 -3.70 -4.65
CA TYR A 99 0.34 -4.50 -5.77
C TYR A 99 1.24 -4.47 -7.00
N LEU A 100 2.01 -3.40 -7.22
CA LEU A 100 3.00 -3.35 -8.31
C LEU A 100 4.23 -4.21 -8.00
N VAL A 101 4.62 -4.33 -6.72
CA VAL A 101 5.79 -5.10 -6.27
C VAL A 101 5.47 -6.58 -6.05
N ALA A 102 4.24 -6.92 -5.67
CA ALA A 102 3.80 -8.28 -5.36
C ALA A 102 4.13 -9.34 -6.44
N PRO A 103 3.99 -9.08 -7.77
CA PRO A 103 4.39 -10.02 -8.81
C PRO A 103 5.86 -10.48 -8.71
N VAL A 104 6.75 -9.60 -8.26
CA VAL A 104 8.18 -9.90 -8.11
C VAL A 104 8.39 -10.93 -7.00
N PHE A 105 7.70 -10.77 -5.85
CA PHE A 105 7.75 -11.73 -4.77
C PHE A 105 7.22 -13.11 -5.20
N PHE A 106 6.10 -13.15 -5.92
CA PHE A 106 5.56 -14.41 -6.45
C PHE A 106 6.48 -15.06 -7.50
N PHE A 107 7.17 -14.25 -8.31
CA PHE A 107 8.12 -14.76 -9.29
C PHE A 107 9.30 -15.48 -8.62
N PHE A 108 9.90 -14.89 -7.58
CA PHE A 108 10.99 -15.51 -6.84
C PHE A 108 10.53 -16.76 -6.08
N GLU A 109 9.33 -16.75 -5.51
CA GLU A 109 8.77 -17.93 -4.86
C GLU A 109 8.54 -19.09 -5.83
N ARG A 110 8.01 -18.81 -7.02
CA ARG A 110 7.69 -19.85 -8.03
C ARG A 110 8.91 -20.65 -8.45
N ARG A 111 10.12 -20.08 -8.35
CA ARG A 111 11.37 -20.79 -8.66
C ARG A 111 11.67 -21.92 -7.68
N LYS A 112 11.04 -21.94 -6.49
CA LYS A 112 11.22 -22.96 -5.44
C LYS A 112 12.69 -23.28 -5.11
N ASN A 113 13.58 -22.31 -5.29
CA ASN A 113 15.01 -22.46 -5.05
C ASN A 113 15.43 -21.69 -3.79
N VAL A 114 16.60 -22.05 -3.25
CA VAL A 114 17.15 -21.41 -2.04
C VAL A 114 17.27 -19.89 -2.21
N PHE A 115 17.68 -19.44 -3.40
CA PHE A 115 17.79 -18.02 -3.73
C PHE A 115 16.45 -17.27 -3.62
N GLY A 116 15.35 -17.85 -4.13
CA GLY A 116 14.03 -17.23 -4.06
C GLY A 116 13.54 -17.08 -2.62
N TYR A 117 13.72 -18.09 -1.79
CA TYR A 117 13.41 -18.02 -0.36
C TYR A 117 14.31 -17.03 0.38
N PHE A 118 15.59 -16.96 0.04
CA PHE A 118 16.52 -15.98 0.59
C PHE A 118 16.07 -14.54 0.29
N VAL A 119 15.70 -14.24 -0.97
CA VAL A 119 15.18 -12.92 -1.37
C VAL A 119 13.93 -12.53 -0.57
N LEU A 120 12.99 -13.47 -0.39
CA LEU A 120 11.78 -13.23 0.39
C LEU A 120 12.09 -12.98 1.88
N LEU A 121 13.01 -13.77 2.46
CA LEU A 121 13.42 -13.62 3.86
C LEU A 121 14.15 -12.28 4.08
N VAL A 122 15.03 -11.90 3.17
CA VAL A 122 15.73 -10.59 3.22
C VAL A 122 14.73 -9.45 3.06
N ALA A 123 13.74 -9.57 2.17
CA ALA A 123 12.69 -8.56 2.05
C ALA A 123 11.85 -8.42 3.33
N LEU A 124 11.49 -9.55 3.97
CA LEU A 124 10.74 -9.57 5.22
C LEU A 124 11.55 -8.98 6.37
N GLY A 125 12.77 -9.49 6.57
CA GLY A 125 13.67 -9.07 7.64
C GLY A 125 14.15 -7.63 7.47
N GLY A 126 14.50 -7.22 6.24
CA GLY A 126 14.89 -5.84 5.94
C GLY A 126 13.74 -4.86 6.12
N SER A 127 12.52 -5.25 5.72
CA SER A 127 11.33 -4.43 5.96
C SER A 127 11.02 -4.27 7.45
N LEU A 128 11.10 -5.35 8.23
CA LEU A 128 10.91 -5.29 9.67
C LEU A 128 12.01 -4.48 10.37
N PHE A 129 13.26 -4.67 9.97
CA PHE A 129 14.41 -3.94 10.50
C PHE A 129 14.25 -2.44 10.27
N THR A 130 13.92 -2.04 9.03
CA THR A 130 13.67 -0.62 8.71
C THR A 130 12.50 -0.05 9.50
N HIS A 131 11.44 -0.81 9.71
CA HIS A 131 10.29 -0.38 10.53
C HIS A 131 10.67 -0.12 11.99
N VAL A 132 11.51 -0.98 12.58
CA VAL A 132 11.93 -0.86 13.99
C VAL A 132 12.97 0.24 14.17
N TYR A 133 13.88 0.40 13.22
CA TYR A 133 15.01 1.33 13.34
C TYR A 133 14.62 2.76 12.96
N LEU A 134 13.75 2.94 11.99
CA LEU A 134 13.25 4.25 11.60
C LEU A 134 12.15 4.70 12.57
N SER A 135 12.10 5.99 12.85
CA SER A 135 11.04 6.62 13.63
C SER A 135 10.20 7.55 12.76
N GLY A 136 9.01 7.90 13.25
CA GLY A 136 8.13 8.86 12.59
C GLY A 136 7.69 8.43 11.19
N SER A 137 7.63 9.40 10.27
CA SER A 137 7.06 9.21 8.93
C SER A 137 7.79 8.16 8.08
N TRP A 138 9.08 7.97 8.32
CA TRP A 138 9.90 6.98 7.64
C TRP A 138 9.47 5.54 7.95
N SER A 139 9.03 5.28 9.19
CA SER A 139 8.57 3.95 9.60
C SER A 139 7.10 3.70 9.25
N TYR A 140 6.26 4.72 9.38
CA TYR A 140 4.82 4.59 9.17
C TYR A 140 4.40 4.76 7.71
N GLU A 141 4.97 5.66 6.93
CA GLU A 141 4.42 5.95 5.60
C GLU A 141 5.16 5.22 4.48
N MET A 142 6.44 4.87 4.66
CA MET A 142 7.19 4.18 3.62
C MET A 142 6.68 2.76 3.37
N LEU A 143 6.53 2.43 2.08
CA LEU A 143 6.24 1.05 1.66
C LEU A 143 7.32 0.08 2.16
N THR A 144 8.60 0.44 2.06
CA THR A 144 9.73 -0.45 2.40
C THR A 144 9.70 -0.90 3.86
N ALA A 145 9.29 -0.03 4.78
CA ALA A 145 9.08 -0.37 6.20
C ALA A 145 7.78 -1.16 6.45
N ARG A 146 6.91 -1.31 5.45
CA ARG A 146 5.58 -1.92 5.56
C ARG A 146 5.44 -3.26 4.86
N VAL A 147 6.37 -3.60 3.95
CA VAL A 147 6.36 -4.87 3.19
C VAL A 147 6.16 -6.09 4.10
N TRP A 148 6.77 -6.11 5.29
CA TRP A 148 6.60 -7.21 6.25
C TRP A 148 5.13 -7.45 6.65
N GLN A 149 4.31 -6.40 6.79
CA GLN A 149 2.89 -6.51 7.16
C GLN A 149 2.10 -7.25 6.08
N PHE A 150 2.33 -6.92 4.81
CA PHE A 150 1.70 -7.59 3.68
C PHE A 150 2.20 -9.03 3.51
N GLN A 151 3.48 -9.27 3.76
CA GLN A 151 4.07 -10.62 3.68
C GLN A 151 3.62 -11.53 4.82
N CYS A 152 3.38 -11.02 6.04
CA CYS A 152 2.83 -11.82 7.14
C CYS A 152 1.47 -12.44 6.77
N GLY A 153 0.60 -11.67 6.11
CA GLY A 153 -0.68 -12.19 5.61
C GLY A 153 -0.50 -13.31 4.58
N TYR A 154 0.53 -13.21 3.74
CA TYR A 154 0.90 -14.26 2.78
C TYR A 154 1.41 -15.53 3.47
N VAL A 155 2.35 -15.38 4.41
CA VAL A 155 2.92 -16.50 5.18
C VAL A 155 1.82 -17.23 5.95
N ALA A 156 0.89 -16.51 6.58
CA ALA A 156 -0.25 -17.10 7.28
C ALA A 156 -1.14 -17.94 6.36
N PHE A 157 -1.42 -17.45 5.14
CA PHE A 157 -2.16 -18.21 4.13
C PHE A 157 -1.43 -19.51 3.75
N ARG A 158 -0.11 -19.46 3.59
CA ARG A 158 0.71 -20.64 3.26
C ARG A 158 0.71 -21.67 4.39
N LEU A 159 0.89 -21.23 5.63
CA LEU A 159 0.88 -22.13 6.80
C LEU A 159 -0.45 -22.88 6.94
N ARG A 160 -1.58 -22.21 6.67
CA ARG A 160 -2.90 -22.85 6.65
C ARG A 160 -3.01 -23.94 5.59
N ASP A 161 -2.44 -23.73 4.42
CA ASP A 161 -2.50 -24.68 3.31
C ASP A 161 -1.52 -25.86 3.49
N PHE A 162 -0.48 -25.74 4.32
CA PHE A 162 0.40 -26.86 4.72
C PHE A 162 -0.21 -27.80 5.76
N GLY A 163 -1.19 -27.33 6.55
CA GLY A 163 -1.86 -28.11 7.58
C GLY A 163 -2.99 -29.03 7.06
N LYS A 164 -3.15 -29.13 5.74
CA LYS A 164 -4.10 -30.03 5.05
C LYS A 164 -3.35 -30.98 4.14
#